data_AF-A0A392MWM1-F1
#
_entry.id   AF-A0A392MWM1-F1
#
_cell.length_a   1.000
_cell.length_b   1.000
_cell.length_c   1.000
_cell.angle_alpha   90.00
_cell.angle_beta   90.00
_cell.angle_gamma   90.00
#
_symmetry.space_group_name_H-M   'P 1'
#
loop_
_entity.id
_entity.type
_entity.pdbx_description
1 polymer ?
#
loop_
_entity_poly.entity_id
_entity_poly.type
_entity_poly.pdbx_seq_one_letter_code
_entity_poly.pdbx_strand_id
1 'polypeptide(L)'
;MTWYKTTFKTPEGTDSVVLDCLGLTKGQAWINGHSIGRYWPTMIADTNGCSDKCDYRGSYGADKCLSGCGEPSQRFYHVPRSFLNNNDTNSNTLILFEEMGGSPFNVSVQTITTGSICATAVYGKTLEVKCPDGKTFSKIEFASYGNPQGKCGSFQVGQWESRDSISVIENACIGKQSCSVGVTSSTFKINQGGSDGQLAVQLLCDGSDPEIGRVERVKNLHKDISREKLLLNESGPQSEL
;
A
#
# COMPACT_ATOMS: atom_id res chain seq x y z
N MET A 1 -27.04 13.73 -15.60
CA MET A 1 -25.73 13.89 -16.23
C MET A 1 -25.18 15.26 -15.88
N THR A 2 -24.10 15.31 -15.12
CA THR A 2 -23.52 16.55 -14.59
C THR A 2 -22.00 16.51 -14.77
N TRP A 3 -21.41 17.65 -15.11
CA TRP A 3 -19.97 17.82 -15.15
C TRP A 3 -19.51 18.63 -13.94
N TYR A 4 -18.48 18.15 -13.25
CA TYR A 4 -17.81 18.88 -12.18
C TYR A 4 -16.38 19.19 -12.59
N LYS A 5 -15.89 20.35 -12.17
CA LYS A 5 -14.50 20.78 -12.36
C LYS A 5 -13.99 21.41 -11.07
N THR A 6 -12.79 21.03 -10.67
CA THR A 6 -12.09 21.64 -9.55
C THR A 6 -10.59 21.65 -9.79
N THR A 7 -9.84 22.31 -8.91
CA THR A 7 -8.38 22.26 -8.90
C THR A 7 -7.86 21.78 -7.56
N PHE A 8 -6.67 21.18 -7.56
CA PHE A 8 -6.02 20.67 -6.35
C PHE A 8 -4.49 20.75 -6.46
N LYS A 9 -3.80 20.82 -5.33
CA LYS A 9 -2.33 20.78 -5.28
C LYS A 9 -1.83 19.35 -5.45
N THR A 10 -0.67 19.19 -6.08
CA THR A 10 0.00 17.89 -6.14
C THR A 10 0.31 17.43 -4.72
N PRO A 11 -0.14 16.22 -4.29
CA PRO A 11 0.23 15.70 -2.99
C PRO A 11 1.75 15.56 -2.87
N GLU A 12 2.31 15.83 -1.71
CA GLU A 12 3.76 15.71 -1.50
C GLU A 12 4.25 14.25 -1.60
N GLY A 13 5.57 14.07 -1.62
CA GLY A 13 6.22 12.76 -1.59
C GLY A 13 6.11 11.95 -2.88
N THR A 14 6.37 10.64 -2.76
CA THR A 14 6.46 9.71 -3.89
C THR A 14 5.39 8.61 -3.87
N ASP A 15 4.53 8.59 -2.86
CA ASP A 15 3.50 7.54 -2.71
C ASP A 15 2.47 7.60 -3.84
N SER A 16 1.80 6.48 -4.11
CA SER A 16 0.80 6.41 -5.18
C SER A 16 -0.36 7.35 -4.89
N VAL A 17 -0.90 7.98 -5.93
CA VAL A 17 -2.05 8.89 -5.79
C VAL A 17 -3.31 8.16 -6.25
N VAL A 18 -4.39 8.37 -5.52
CA VAL A 18 -5.72 7.85 -5.85
C VAL A 18 -6.77 8.95 -5.74
N LEU A 19 -7.83 8.80 -6.51
CA LEU A 19 -9.06 9.55 -6.39
C LEU A 19 -10.08 8.68 -5.64
N ASP A 20 -10.57 9.14 -4.49
CA ASP A 20 -11.73 8.57 -3.82
C ASP A 20 -12.98 9.28 -4.37
N CYS A 21 -13.80 8.53 -5.10
CA CYS A 21 -15.03 9.04 -5.73
C CYS A 21 -16.25 8.92 -4.79
N LEU A 22 -16.05 8.85 -3.48
CA LEU A 22 -17.14 8.75 -2.51
C LEU A 22 -18.16 9.88 -2.69
N GLY A 23 -19.45 9.52 -2.68
CA GLY A 23 -20.56 10.44 -2.91
C GLY A 23 -20.99 10.56 -4.38
N LEU A 24 -20.15 10.11 -5.32
CA LEU A 24 -20.51 9.94 -6.73
C LEU A 24 -21.12 8.55 -6.98
N THR A 25 -21.62 8.32 -8.20
CA THR A 25 -22.26 7.04 -8.53
C THR A 25 -21.59 6.31 -9.69
N LYS A 26 -21.65 6.85 -10.91
CA LYS A 26 -21.06 6.25 -12.10
C LYS A 26 -20.62 7.34 -13.05
N GLY A 27 -19.44 7.20 -13.63
CA GLY A 27 -18.97 8.18 -14.57
C GLY A 27 -17.54 8.01 -15.02
N GLN A 28 -16.90 9.11 -15.37
CA GLN A 28 -15.54 9.17 -15.88
C GLN A 28 -14.78 10.35 -15.28
N ALA A 29 -13.47 10.18 -15.14
CA ALA A 29 -12.60 11.19 -14.55
C ALA A 29 -11.39 11.51 -15.44
N TRP A 30 -10.96 12.77 -15.38
CA TRP A 30 -9.76 13.27 -16.05
C TRP A 30 -8.94 14.16 -15.13
N ILE A 31 -7.63 14.05 -15.22
CA ILE A 31 -6.67 14.90 -14.52
C ILE A 31 -5.75 15.53 -15.55
N ASN A 32 -5.69 16.87 -15.56
CA ASN A 32 -4.88 17.64 -16.51
C ASN A 32 -5.10 17.24 -17.99
N GLY A 33 -6.35 16.89 -18.35
CA GLY A 33 -6.72 16.44 -19.70
C GLY A 33 -6.48 14.95 -19.97
N HIS A 34 -5.77 14.24 -19.09
CA HIS A 34 -5.58 12.79 -19.20
C HIS A 34 -6.74 12.03 -18.56
N SER A 35 -7.30 11.07 -19.29
CA SER A 35 -8.33 10.20 -18.72
C SER A 35 -7.71 9.23 -17.71
N ILE A 36 -8.33 9.10 -16.54
CA ILE A 36 -7.98 8.09 -15.52
C ILE A 36 -8.99 6.93 -15.48
N GLY A 37 -9.94 6.89 -16.44
CA GLY A 37 -10.88 5.80 -16.62
C GLY A 37 -12.29 6.08 -16.07
N ARG A 38 -13.08 5.00 -16.01
CA ARG A 38 -14.45 5.01 -15.47
C ARG A 38 -14.43 4.80 -13.96
N TYR A 39 -15.34 5.46 -13.26
CA TYR A 39 -15.64 5.15 -11.87
C TYR A 39 -17.07 4.60 -11.73
N TRP A 40 -17.25 3.70 -10.76
CA TRP A 40 -18.55 3.17 -10.38
C TRP A 40 -18.60 2.72 -8.90
N PRO A 41 -18.38 3.62 -7.92
CA PRO A 41 -18.34 3.26 -6.51
C PRO A 41 -19.66 2.71 -5.95
N THR A 42 -20.80 2.89 -6.64
CA THR A 42 -22.09 2.30 -6.21
C THR A 42 -22.30 0.87 -6.68
N MET A 43 -21.42 0.33 -7.53
CA MET A 43 -21.39 -1.11 -7.83
C MET A 43 -20.78 -1.85 -6.64
N ILE A 44 -21.63 -2.40 -5.78
CA ILE A 44 -21.22 -3.17 -4.61
C ILE A 44 -20.85 -4.59 -5.02
N ALA A 45 -19.74 -5.11 -4.50
CA ALA A 45 -19.31 -6.49 -4.69
C ALA A 45 -20.27 -7.46 -3.98
N ASP A 46 -20.36 -8.70 -4.48
CA ASP A 46 -21.16 -9.75 -3.85
C ASP A 46 -20.78 -9.89 -2.36
N THR A 47 -21.77 -10.10 -1.51
CA THR A 47 -21.56 -10.29 -0.07
C THR A 47 -21.05 -11.70 0.25
N ASN A 48 -21.15 -12.64 -0.69
CA ASN A 48 -20.79 -14.04 -0.50
C ASN A 48 -19.37 -14.35 -0.99
N GLY A 49 -18.78 -15.44 -0.48
CA GLY A 49 -17.51 -15.99 -0.96
C GLY A 49 -16.25 -15.42 -0.31
N CYS A 50 -16.32 -14.23 0.30
CA CYS A 50 -15.22 -13.78 1.16
C CYS A 50 -15.12 -14.62 2.43
N SER A 51 -13.89 -14.99 2.77
CA SER A 51 -13.55 -15.71 3.98
C SER A 51 -12.47 -14.94 4.72
N ASP A 52 -12.58 -14.84 6.05
CA ASP A 52 -11.51 -14.29 6.89
C ASP A 52 -10.26 -15.19 6.90
N LYS A 53 -10.37 -16.43 6.38
CA LYS A 53 -9.26 -17.39 6.26
C LYS A 53 -9.03 -17.75 4.79
N CYS A 54 -7.85 -17.41 4.29
CA CYS A 54 -7.31 -17.85 3.01
C CYS A 54 -6.01 -18.62 3.26
N ASP A 55 -5.99 -19.91 2.94
CA ASP A 55 -4.78 -20.74 3.02
C ASP A 55 -4.15 -20.86 1.64
N TYR A 56 -2.87 -20.48 1.52
CA TYR A 56 -2.13 -20.59 0.27
C TYR A 56 -1.94 -22.05 -0.18
N ARG A 57 -2.02 -23.02 0.74
CA ARG A 57 -1.83 -24.45 0.46
C ARG A 57 -3.06 -25.05 -0.22
N GLY A 58 -2.84 -26.12 -0.99
CA GLY A 58 -3.90 -26.83 -1.72
C GLY A 58 -4.28 -26.17 -3.05
N SER A 59 -5.23 -26.79 -3.77
CA SER A 59 -5.68 -26.29 -5.08
C SER A 59 -6.21 -24.86 -5.00
N TYR A 60 -6.06 -24.10 -6.09
CA TYR A 60 -6.50 -22.71 -6.19
C TYR A 60 -7.68 -22.59 -7.17
N GLY A 61 -8.73 -21.91 -6.72
CA GLY A 61 -9.84 -21.43 -7.54
C GLY A 61 -9.97 -19.90 -7.39
N ALA A 62 -10.55 -19.23 -8.39
CA ALA A 62 -10.69 -17.76 -8.39
C ALA A 62 -11.53 -17.22 -7.21
N ASP A 63 -12.35 -18.07 -6.61
CA ASP A 63 -13.21 -17.81 -5.46
C ASP A 63 -12.56 -18.12 -4.11
N LYS A 64 -11.36 -18.73 -4.09
CA LYS A 64 -10.73 -19.24 -2.85
C LYS A 64 -10.41 -18.15 -1.82
N CYS A 65 -10.00 -16.98 -2.29
CA CYS A 65 -9.46 -15.91 -1.45
C CYS A 65 -10.04 -14.55 -1.84
N LEU A 66 -11.37 -14.50 -2.02
CA LEU A 66 -12.08 -13.26 -2.30
C LEU A 66 -12.00 -12.31 -1.09
N SER A 67 -11.91 -11.01 -1.39
CA SER A 67 -11.92 -9.92 -0.41
C SER A 67 -12.78 -8.77 -0.93
N GLY A 68 -13.14 -7.83 -0.04
CA GLY A 68 -13.95 -6.66 -0.40
C GLY A 68 -15.45 -6.94 -0.60
N CYS A 69 -15.98 -8.06 -0.09
CA CYS A 69 -17.41 -8.36 -0.17
C CYS A 69 -18.26 -7.33 0.56
N GLY A 70 -19.38 -6.92 -0.05
CA GLY A 70 -20.27 -5.88 0.50
C GLY A 70 -19.74 -4.46 0.41
N GLU A 71 -18.54 -4.26 -0.14
CA GLU A 71 -17.93 -2.95 -0.37
C GLU A 71 -18.09 -2.52 -1.85
N PRO A 72 -17.86 -1.25 -2.19
CA PRO A 72 -17.67 -0.84 -3.58
C PRO A 72 -16.65 -1.73 -4.28
N SER A 73 -17.03 -2.33 -5.41
CA SER A 73 -16.16 -3.14 -6.28
C SER A 73 -14.88 -2.40 -6.63
N GLN A 74 -14.94 -1.07 -6.74
CA GLN A 74 -13.79 -0.20 -6.73
C GLN A 74 -14.13 1.14 -6.07
N ARG A 75 -13.41 1.49 -4.99
CA ARG A 75 -13.54 2.79 -4.32
C ARG A 75 -12.45 3.78 -4.74
N PHE A 76 -11.21 3.31 -4.85
CA PHE A 76 -10.04 4.12 -5.16
C PHE A 76 -9.64 3.97 -6.63
N TYR A 77 -9.47 5.10 -7.31
CA TYR A 77 -9.13 5.15 -8.73
C TYR A 77 -7.73 5.69 -8.90
N HIS A 78 -6.84 4.91 -9.51
CA HIS A 78 -5.42 5.25 -9.59
C HIS A 78 -5.18 6.52 -10.42
N VAL A 79 -4.35 7.42 -9.88
CA VAL A 79 -3.87 8.63 -10.55
C VAL A 79 -2.36 8.49 -10.74
N PRO A 80 -1.88 8.29 -11.98
CA PRO A 80 -0.44 8.28 -12.24
C PRO A 80 0.19 9.61 -11.82
N ARG A 81 1.26 9.56 -11.03
CA ARG A 81 2.02 10.75 -10.61
C ARG A 81 2.50 11.57 -11.81
N SER A 82 2.80 10.93 -12.94
CA SER A 82 3.20 11.59 -14.19
C SER A 82 2.09 12.42 -14.87
N PHE A 83 0.83 12.27 -14.45
CA PHE A 83 -0.26 13.13 -14.93
C PHE A 83 -0.39 14.42 -14.10
N LEU A 84 0.35 14.53 -12.99
CA LEU A 84 0.32 15.69 -12.10
C LEU A 84 1.41 16.69 -12.47
N ASN A 85 1.13 17.96 -12.19
CA ASN A 85 2.10 19.03 -12.29
C ASN A 85 3.19 18.84 -11.22
N ASN A 86 4.44 19.08 -11.62
CA ASN A 86 5.66 18.81 -10.84
C ASN A 86 6.14 19.99 -9.98
N ASN A 87 5.50 21.15 -10.09
CA ASN A 87 5.94 22.38 -9.43
C ASN A 87 4.86 22.86 -8.45
N ASP A 88 5.25 23.16 -7.21
CA ASP A 88 4.35 23.52 -6.09
C ASP A 88 3.49 24.76 -6.35
N THR A 89 3.79 25.51 -7.42
CA THR A 89 3.04 26.68 -7.88
C THR A 89 1.89 26.36 -8.84
N ASN A 90 1.88 25.17 -9.46
CA ASN A 90 0.91 24.80 -10.49
C ASN A 90 -0.16 23.85 -9.93
N SER A 91 -1.41 24.31 -9.89
CA SER A 91 -2.55 23.47 -9.52
C SER A 91 -2.89 22.46 -10.62
N ASN A 92 -3.31 21.26 -10.25
CA ASN A 92 -3.88 20.28 -11.17
C ASN A 92 -5.37 20.57 -11.40
N THR A 93 -5.88 20.25 -12.58
CA THR A 93 -7.32 20.29 -12.89
C THR A 93 -7.91 18.89 -12.81
N LEU A 94 -8.98 18.72 -12.03
CA LEU A 94 -9.82 17.52 -12.00
C LEU A 94 -11.13 17.81 -12.72
N ILE A 95 -11.50 16.95 -13.67
CA ILE A 95 -12.81 16.96 -14.34
C ILE A 95 -13.50 15.62 -14.06
N LEU A 96 -14.76 15.69 -13.68
CA LEU A 96 -15.62 14.53 -13.46
C LEU A 96 -16.86 14.65 -14.33
N PHE A 97 -17.17 13.58 -15.04
CA PHE A 97 -18.48 13.38 -15.65
C PHE A 97 -19.26 12.41 -14.79
N GLU A 98 -20.43 12.80 -14.29
CA GLU A 98 -21.32 12.01 -13.42
C GLU A 98 -22.62 11.68 -14.17
N GLU A 99 -22.90 10.39 -14.35
CA GLU A 99 -23.97 9.89 -15.20
C GLU A 99 -25.31 9.87 -14.48
N MET A 100 -25.36 9.35 -13.25
CA MET A 100 -26.59 8.98 -12.56
C MET A 100 -26.92 9.90 -11.38
N GLY A 101 -26.10 10.93 -11.16
CA GLY A 101 -26.32 11.95 -10.14
C GLY A 101 -25.65 11.55 -8.82
N GLY A 102 -24.90 12.48 -8.25
CA GLY A 102 -24.10 12.26 -7.05
C GLY A 102 -23.58 13.59 -6.52
N SER A 103 -23.05 13.57 -5.30
CA SER A 103 -22.50 14.76 -4.66
C SER A 103 -20.97 14.71 -4.67
N PRO A 104 -20.29 15.72 -5.26
CA PRO A 104 -18.84 15.74 -5.28
C PRO A 104 -18.22 16.18 -3.95
N PHE A 105 -19.01 16.51 -2.92
CA PHE A 105 -18.49 17.08 -1.66
C PHE A 105 -17.51 16.16 -0.92
N ASN A 106 -17.64 14.83 -1.08
CA ASN A 106 -16.76 13.85 -0.44
C ASN A 106 -15.68 13.32 -1.38
N VAL A 107 -15.58 13.85 -2.60
CA VAL A 107 -14.52 13.49 -3.53
C VAL A 107 -13.20 14.04 -3.03
N SER A 108 -12.17 13.19 -3.00
CA SER A 108 -10.85 13.59 -2.52
C SER A 108 -9.73 12.94 -3.31
N VAL A 109 -8.64 13.67 -3.46
CA VAL A 109 -7.36 13.13 -3.94
C VAL A 109 -6.52 12.80 -2.73
N GLN A 110 -6.06 11.55 -2.66
CA GLN A 110 -5.33 11.03 -1.51
C GLN A 110 -4.05 10.31 -1.98
N THR A 111 -3.06 10.23 -1.10
CA THR A 111 -1.93 9.32 -1.29
C THR A 111 -2.23 8.00 -0.61
N ILE A 112 -1.87 6.90 -1.26
CA ILE A 112 -1.87 5.57 -0.67
C ILE A 112 -0.42 5.11 -0.53
N THR A 113 0.00 4.93 0.72
CA THR A 113 1.26 4.27 1.06
C THR A 113 1.06 2.77 1.01
N THR A 114 2.15 2.04 0.78
CA THR A 114 2.18 0.60 1.04
C THR A 114 1.83 0.39 2.51
N GLY A 115 0.59 -0.05 2.74
CA GLY A 115 -0.01 -0.12 4.05
C GLY A 115 0.67 -1.13 4.96
N SER A 116 0.15 -1.21 6.17
CA SER A 116 0.61 -2.12 7.19
C SER A 116 0.55 -3.56 6.70
N ILE A 117 1.65 -4.29 6.88
CA ILE A 117 1.74 -5.71 6.61
C ILE A 117 1.40 -6.45 7.90
N CYS A 118 0.53 -7.45 7.77
CA CYS A 118 0.17 -8.32 8.87
C CYS A 118 0.64 -9.74 8.61
N ALA A 119 0.99 -10.43 9.69
CA ALA A 119 1.25 -11.86 9.65
C ALA A 119 0.90 -12.51 10.98
N THR A 120 0.57 -13.80 10.91
CA THR A 120 0.33 -14.65 12.08
C THR A 120 1.08 -15.97 11.91
N ALA A 121 1.63 -16.49 12.99
CA ALA A 121 2.25 -17.81 13.00
C ALA A 121 2.03 -18.51 14.35
N VAL A 122 1.70 -19.79 14.30
CA VAL A 122 1.49 -20.64 15.48
C VAL A 122 2.81 -21.11 16.10
N TYR A 123 2.77 -21.59 17.34
CA TYR A 123 3.91 -22.19 18.03
C TYR A 123 4.70 -23.19 17.16
N GLY A 124 6.02 -23.11 17.26
CA GLY A 124 6.97 -23.99 16.56
C GLY A 124 7.15 -23.66 15.07
N LYS A 125 6.55 -22.58 14.56
CA LYS A 125 6.75 -22.08 13.20
C LYS A 125 7.57 -20.81 13.19
N THR A 126 8.01 -20.40 12.00
CA THR A 126 8.68 -19.11 11.79
C THR A 126 7.71 -18.17 11.12
N LEU A 127 7.57 -16.97 11.65
CA LEU A 127 6.88 -15.86 11.00
C LEU A 127 7.87 -15.16 10.07
N GLU A 128 7.54 -15.01 8.80
CA GLU A 128 8.36 -14.30 7.81
C GLU A 128 7.53 -13.20 7.16
N VAL A 129 8.08 -11.98 7.12
CA VAL A 129 7.43 -10.81 6.51
C VAL A 129 8.45 -9.98 5.74
N LYS A 130 8.00 -9.40 4.63
CA LYS A 130 8.82 -8.55 3.74
C LYS A 130 8.02 -7.34 3.26
N CYS A 131 8.57 -6.13 3.41
CA CYS A 131 8.08 -4.91 2.79
C CYS A 131 8.33 -4.90 1.27
N PRO A 132 7.54 -4.13 0.50
CA PRO A 132 7.81 -3.88 -0.91
C PRO A 132 9.24 -3.35 -1.15
N ASP A 133 9.74 -3.53 -2.37
CA ASP A 133 11.10 -3.13 -2.70
C ASP A 133 11.33 -1.62 -2.48
N GLY A 134 12.42 -1.29 -1.79
CA GLY A 134 12.77 0.09 -1.42
C GLY A 134 12.16 0.59 -0.11
N LYS A 135 11.32 -0.20 0.56
CA LYS A 135 10.71 0.15 1.85
C LYS A 135 11.25 -0.71 2.99
N THR A 136 11.26 -0.15 4.20
CA THR A 136 11.60 -0.85 5.44
C THR A 136 10.46 -0.75 6.46
N PHE A 137 10.43 -1.67 7.41
CA PHE A 137 9.51 -1.57 8.53
C PHE A 137 9.92 -0.39 9.41
N SER A 138 9.02 0.57 9.59
CA SER A 138 9.28 1.80 10.35
C SER A 138 8.63 1.81 11.72
N LYS A 139 7.50 1.12 11.86
CA LYS A 139 6.68 1.14 13.07
C LYS A 139 5.97 -0.19 13.30
N ILE A 140 5.87 -0.57 14.57
CA ILE A 140 4.98 -1.65 15.03
C ILE A 140 3.63 -1.02 15.37
N GLU A 141 2.58 -1.45 14.70
CA GLU A 141 1.20 -1.07 15.06
C GLU A 141 0.57 -2.08 16.01
N PHE A 142 0.94 -3.36 15.88
CA PHE A 142 0.55 -4.42 16.80
C PHE A 142 1.61 -5.53 16.83
N ALA A 143 1.89 -6.09 18.00
CA ALA A 143 2.68 -7.30 18.14
C ALA A 143 2.31 -8.00 19.45
N SER A 144 1.80 -9.22 19.37
CA SER A 144 1.46 -10.02 20.55
C SER A 144 1.72 -11.50 20.29
N TYR A 145 2.57 -12.10 21.13
CA TYR A 145 2.71 -13.54 21.25
C TYR A 145 1.88 -14.02 22.44
N GLY A 146 0.85 -14.82 22.16
CA GLY A 146 -0.13 -15.21 23.16
C GLY A 146 -1.36 -15.80 22.48
N ASN A 147 -2.55 -15.33 22.85
CA ASN A 147 -3.79 -15.67 22.17
C ASN A 147 -4.48 -14.45 21.52
N PRO A 148 -3.80 -13.72 20.60
CA PRO A 148 -4.34 -12.52 19.97
C PRO A 148 -5.67 -12.79 19.25
N GLN A 149 -6.55 -11.80 19.29
CA GLN A 149 -7.89 -11.81 18.72
C GLN A 149 -8.01 -10.80 17.57
N GLY A 150 -9.07 -10.90 16.78
CA GLY A 150 -9.32 -10.00 15.65
C GLY A 150 -8.53 -10.38 14.40
N LYS A 151 -8.38 -9.42 13.49
CA LYS A 151 -7.71 -9.58 12.18
C LYS A 151 -6.80 -8.41 11.88
N CYS A 152 -6.07 -8.49 10.78
CA CYS A 152 -5.25 -7.38 10.29
C CYS A 152 -6.05 -6.07 10.23
N GLY A 153 -5.51 -5.01 10.84
CA GLY A 153 -6.18 -3.72 11.01
C GLY A 153 -7.00 -3.58 12.31
N SER A 154 -7.31 -4.68 12.99
CA SER A 154 -8.14 -4.69 14.20
C SER A 154 -7.67 -5.73 15.24
N PHE A 155 -6.37 -6.05 15.26
CA PHE A 155 -5.82 -7.00 16.21
C PHE A 155 -5.96 -6.49 17.64
N GLN A 156 -6.22 -7.42 18.56
CA GLN A 156 -6.34 -7.15 19.99
C GLN A 156 -5.59 -8.21 20.79
N VAL A 157 -5.06 -7.80 21.95
CA VAL A 157 -4.48 -8.72 22.92
C VAL A 157 -5.58 -9.66 23.44
N GLY A 158 -5.23 -10.93 23.61
CA GLY A 158 -6.13 -11.94 24.16
C GLY A 158 -6.14 -12.01 25.68
N GLN A 159 -6.46 -13.20 26.21
CA GLN A 159 -6.42 -13.48 27.65
C GLN A 159 -5.01 -13.49 28.23
N TRP A 160 -3.99 -13.76 27.40
CA TRP A 160 -2.60 -13.76 27.81
C TRP A 160 -1.68 -13.35 26.67
N GLU A 161 -0.56 -12.73 27.02
CA GLU A 161 0.50 -12.38 26.08
C GLU A 161 1.88 -12.33 26.76
N SER A 162 2.93 -12.43 25.95
CA SER A 162 4.29 -12.08 26.38
C SER A 162 4.48 -10.57 26.41
N ARG A 163 5.05 -10.06 27.51
CA ARG A 163 5.46 -8.66 27.66
C ARG A 163 6.62 -8.28 26.73
N ASP A 164 7.38 -9.26 26.25
CA ASP A 164 8.50 -9.06 25.33
C ASP A 164 8.07 -9.06 23.85
N SER A 165 6.79 -9.24 23.54
CA SER A 165 6.30 -9.33 22.16
C SER A 165 6.76 -8.15 21.29
N ILE A 166 6.57 -6.92 21.78
CA ILE A 166 6.96 -5.71 21.03
C ILE A 166 8.48 -5.64 20.86
N SER A 167 9.26 -5.87 21.93
CA SER A 167 10.72 -5.71 21.89
C SER A 167 11.39 -6.77 21.00
N VAL A 168 10.86 -7.99 20.97
CA VAL A 168 11.32 -9.05 20.06
C VAL A 168 11.09 -8.64 18.61
N ILE A 169 9.89 -8.16 18.27
CA ILE A 169 9.54 -7.76 16.92
C ILE A 169 10.28 -6.49 16.49
N GLU A 170 10.49 -5.55 17.41
CA GLU A 170 11.22 -4.31 17.16
C GLU A 170 12.65 -4.60 16.70
N ASN A 171 13.38 -5.40 17.49
CA ASN A 171 14.75 -5.80 17.17
C ASN A 171 14.84 -6.68 15.90
N ALA A 172 13.82 -7.49 15.65
CA ALA A 172 13.79 -8.37 14.49
C ALA A 172 13.53 -7.58 13.19
N CYS A 173 12.60 -6.64 13.19
CA CYS A 173 11.97 -6.11 11.97
C CYS A 173 12.25 -4.64 11.68
N ILE A 174 12.27 -3.76 12.69
CA ILE A 174 12.35 -2.31 12.44
C ILE A 174 13.67 -1.94 11.77
N GLY A 175 13.58 -1.07 10.75
CA GLY A 175 14.69 -0.64 9.91
C GLY A 175 15.10 -1.64 8.82
N LYS A 176 14.48 -2.82 8.75
CA LYS A 176 14.81 -3.86 7.75
C LYS A 176 13.72 -3.98 6.70
N GLN A 177 14.07 -4.43 5.50
CA GLN A 177 13.11 -4.73 4.45
C GLN A 177 12.36 -6.04 4.74
N SER A 178 13.02 -7.02 5.36
CA SER A 178 12.44 -8.32 5.71
C SER A 178 12.93 -8.78 7.07
N CYS A 179 12.10 -9.56 7.78
CA CYS A 179 12.49 -10.23 9.03
C CYS A 179 11.85 -11.61 9.16
N SER A 180 12.52 -12.48 9.91
CA SER A 180 12.05 -13.82 10.27
C SER A 180 12.12 -13.99 11.79
N VAL A 181 11.04 -14.46 12.41
CA VAL A 181 10.92 -14.62 13.87
C VAL A 181 10.44 -16.03 14.20
N GLY A 182 11.24 -16.78 14.96
CA GLY A 182 10.85 -18.08 15.48
C GLY A 182 9.75 -17.93 16.55
N VAL A 183 8.64 -18.63 16.40
CA VAL A 183 7.51 -18.56 17.32
C VAL A 183 7.66 -19.63 18.39
N THR A 184 8.41 -19.31 19.44
CA THR A 184 8.67 -20.22 20.57
C THR A 184 8.69 -19.48 21.90
N SER A 185 8.44 -20.19 23.01
CA SER A 185 8.47 -19.59 24.36
C SER A 185 9.81 -18.94 24.68
N SER A 186 10.93 -19.52 24.23
CA SER A 186 12.27 -18.96 24.47
C SER A 186 12.49 -17.65 23.72
N THR A 187 12.03 -17.54 22.47
CA THR A 187 12.10 -16.29 21.69
C THR A 187 11.38 -15.15 22.41
N PHE A 188 10.24 -15.45 23.03
CA PHE A 188 9.40 -14.48 23.75
C PHE A 188 9.64 -14.47 25.26
N LYS A 189 10.79 -14.99 25.73
CA LYS A 189 11.26 -15.00 27.13
C LYS A 189 10.24 -15.54 28.14
N ILE A 190 9.44 -16.51 27.73
CA ILE A 190 8.50 -17.22 28.61
C ILE A 190 9.20 -18.43 29.21
N ASN A 191 9.29 -18.45 30.55
CA ASN A 191 9.99 -19.49 31.30
C ASN A 191 9.13 -20.74 31.58
N GLN A 192 7.79 -20.61 31.56
CA GLN A 192 6.86 -21.71 31.76
C GLN A 192 5.62 -21.54 30.87
N GLY A 193 5.25 -22.57 30.12
CA GLY A 193 4.09 -22.58 29.24
C GLY A 193 4.32 -21.87 27.89
N GLY A 194 3.22 -21.39 27.32
CA GLY A 194 3.20 -20.63 26.07
C GLY A 194 3.26 -21.46 24.79
N SER A 195 3.24 -22.79 24.86
CA SER A 195 3.21 -23.67 23.68
C SER A 195 1.87 -23.70 22.95
N ASP A 196 0.82 -23.18 23.59
CA ASP A 196 -0.51 -22.94 23.03
C ASP A 196 -0.63 -21.57 22.34
N GLY A 197 0.45 -20.76 22.35
CA GLY A 197 0.45 -19.42 21.81
C GLY A 197 0.63 -19.33 20.29
N GLN A 198 0.24 -18.19 19.75
CA GLN A 198 0.55 -17.74 18.40
C GLN A 198 1.07 -16.30 18.43
N LEU A 199 1.91 -15.96 17.47
CA LEU A 199 2.35 -14.60 17.22
C LEU A 199 1.43 -13.96 16.19
N ALA A 200 0.95 -12.75 16.47
CA ALA A 200 0.34 -11.86 15.49
C ALA A 200 1.07 -10.52 15.45
N VAL A 201 1.39 -10.03 14.25
CA VAL A 201 2.08 -8.75 14.04
C VAL A 201 1.37 -7.90 12.99
N GLN A 202 1.46 -6.59 13.15
CA GLN A 202 1.06 -5.58 12.18
C GLN A 202 2.16 -4.50 12.15
N LEU A 203 2.80 -4.34 11.01
CA LEU A 203 3.99 -3.52 10.83
C LEU A 203 3.79 -2.54 9.68
N LEU A 204 4.14 -1.26 9.89
CA LEU A 204 4.07 -0.23 8.87
C LEU A 204 5.32 -0.28 7.97
N CYS A 205 5.12 -0.29 6.65
CA CYS A 205 6.17 -0.31 5.63
C CYS A 205 6.29 1.06 4.92
N ASP A 206 6.56 2.12 5.67
CA ASP A 206 6.79 3.47 5.10
C ASP A 206 8.24 3.97 5.25
N GLY A 207 9.09 3.22 5.96
CA GLY A 207 10.52 3.49 6.06
C GLY A 207 11.17 3.40 4.68
N SER A 208 12.24 4.17 4.46
CA SER A 208 13.04 4.03 3.24
C SER A 208 14.22 3.10 3.51
N ASP A 209 14.46 2.14 2.61
CA ASP A 209 15.69 1.37 2.63
C ASP A 209 16.82 2.22 2.00
N PRO A 210 17.80 2.71 2.79
CA PRO A 210 18.87 3.53 2.25
C PRO A 210 19.73 2.80 1.20
N GLU A 211 19.79 1.46 1.24
CA GLU A 211 20.60 0.66 0.30
C GLU A 211 19.89 0.47 -1.05
N ILE A 212 18.60 0.15 -1.07
CA ILE A 212 17.83 0.03 -2.33
C ILE A 212 17.62 1.40 -2.96
N GLY A 213 17.36 2.43 -2.15
CA GLY A 213 17.29 3.80 -2.61
C GLY A 213 18.60 4.28 -3.25
N ARG A 214 19.76 3.75 -2.83
CA ARG A 214 21.06 4.05 -3.42
C ARG A 214 21.27 3.29 -4.73
N VAL A 215 20.94 2.00 -4.80
CA VAL A 215 21.06 1.20 -6.04
C VAL A 215 20.13 1.73 -7.14
N GLU A 216 18.88 2.06 -6.80
CA GLU A 216 17.91 2.60 -7.76
C GLU A 216 18.26 4.03 -8.16
N ARG A 217 18.75 4.86 -7.22
CA ARG A 217 19.32 6.18 -7.55
C ARG A 217 20.52 6.05 -8.49
N VAL A 218 21.41 5.07 -8.28
CA VAL A 218 22.56 4.84 -9.17
C VAL A 218 22.09 4.36 -10.54
N LYS A 219 21.12 3.46 -10.64
CA LYS A 219 20.55 3.02 -11.93
C LYS A 219 19.86 4.17 -12.67
N ASN A 220 19.08 4.98 -11.96
CA ASN A 220 18.41 6.14 -12.54
C ASN A 220 19.40 7.22 -12.96
N LEU A 221 20.45 7.47 -12.15
CA LEU A 221 21.54 8.36 -12.52
C LEU A 221 22.28 7.87 -13.77
N HIS A 222 22.56 6.56 -13.89
CA HIS A 222 23.15 5.99 -15.11
C HIS A 222 22.23 6.13 -16.33
N LYS A 223 20.91 5.98 -16.14
CA LYS A 223 19.92 6.15 -17.21
C LYS A 223 19.80 7.61 -17.65
N ASP A 224 19.82 8.55 -16.71
CA ASP A 224 19.77 9.99 -16.97
C ASP A 224 21.06 10.47 -17.64
N ILE A 225 22.24 10.04 -17.16
CA ILE A 225 23.54 10.32 -17.83
C ILE A 225 23.57 9.73 -19.24
N SER A 226 23.01 8.54 -19.46
CA SER A 226 22.93 7.92 -20.78
C SER A 226 22.01 8.71 -21.72
N ARG A 227 20.90 9.25 -21.20
CA ARG A 227 19.94 10.07 -21.94
C ARG A 227 20.51 11.45 -22.28
N GLU A 228 21.27 12.04 -21.37
CA GLU A 228 21.95 13.33 -21.58
C GLU A 228 23.10 13.20 -22.60
N LYS A 229 23.84 12.07 -22.60
CA LYS A 229 24.82 11.75 -23.65
C LYS A 229 24.19 11.51 -25.04
N LEU A 230 22.98 10.95 -25.09
CA LEU A 230 22.23 10.81 -26.35
C LEU A 230 21.81 12.18 -26.90
N LEU A 231 21.32 13.08 -26.05
CA LEU A 231 20.89 14.42 -26.46
C LEU A 231 22.06 15.32 -26.90
N LEU A 232 23.25 15.17 -26.30
CA LEU A 232 24.45 15.93 -26.70
C LEU A 232 25.04 15.47 -28.04
N ASN A 233 24.80 14.21 -28.44
CA ASN A 233 25.24 13.69 -29.74
C ASN A 233 24.27 14.03 -30.89
N GLU A 234 23.02 14.40 -30.60
CA GLU A 234 22.04 14.82 -31.61
C GLU A 234 22.12 16.33 -31.95
N SER A 235 22.89 17.12 -31.17
CA SER A 235 23.07 18.56 -31.39
C SER A 235 24.41 18.96 -32.04
N GLY A 236 25.04 18.06 -32.82
CA GLY A 236 26.24 18.38 -33.61
C GLY A 236 25.91 19.35 -34.77
N PRO A 237 26.80 20.29 -35.12
CA PRO A 237 26.49 21.38 -36.05
C PRO A 237 26.28 20.86 -37.47
N GLN A 238 25.12 21.12 -38.07
CA GLN A 238 24.97 21.09 -39.53
C GLN A 238 25.78 22.24 -40.11
N SER A 239 27.00 21.93 -40.54
CA SER A 239 27.85 22.82 -41.32
C SER A 239 27.28 22.99 -42.73
N GLU A 240 27.20 24.25 -43.16
CA GLU A 240 26.89 24.72 -44.51
C GLU A 240 27.69 23.98 -45.60
N LEU A 241 27.00 23.65 -46.70
CA LEU A 241 27.47 23.67 -48.08
C LEU A 241 26.27 23.63 -49.03
#